data_AF-A0A932KVM3-F1
#
_entry.id   AF-A0A932KVM3-F1
#
_cell.length_a   1.000
_cell.length_b   1.000
_cell.length_c   1.000
_cell.angle_alpha   90.00
_cell.angle_beta   90.00
_cell.angle_gamma   90.00
#
_symmetry.space_group_name_H-M   'P 1'
#
loop_
_entity.id
_entity.type
_entity.pdbx_description
1 polymer ?
#
loop_
_entity_poly.entity_id
_entity_poly.type
_entity_poly.pdbx_seq_one_letter_code
_entity_poly.pdbx_strand_id
1 'polypeptide(L)'
;AALGWGLLYAVEGKIYRFVSIPTNFLVFAASNVFSAVLLAYFFKMPIDFSPYVSHPQRLLAWLVLPFAMIGTIFLHLTIKNVSPSYGALGEISYVLLTPLFAWLLFGQKQLNQNMLIGAAFILIGLYFVISGQAHKSALPGA
;
A
#
# COMPACT_ATOMS: atom_id res chain seq x y z
N ALA A 1 2.89 7.62 -8.69
CA ALA A 1 2.68 6.75 -7.50
C ALA A 1 3.95 5.98 -7.12
N ALA A 2 4.42 5.04 -7.93
CA ALA A 2 5.56 4.17 -7.58
C ALA A 2 6.84 4.91 -7.13
N LEU A 3 7.26 5.97 -7.83
CA LEU A 3 8.41 6.79 -7.42
C LEU A 3 8.21 7.45 -6.04
N GLY A 4 7.01 7.99 -5.79
CA GLY A 4 6.68 8.64 -4.53
C GLY A 4 6.67 7.66 -3.36
N TRP A 5 6.03 6.51 -3.54
CA TRP A 5 6.01 5.44 -2.53
C TRP A 5 7.40 4.86 -2.28
N GLY A 6 8.19 4.60 -3.33
CA GLY A 6 9.55 4.10 -3.19
C GLY A 6 10.46 5.05 -2.41
N LEU A 7 10.39 6.35 -2.69
CA LEU A 7 11.12 7.37 -1.93
C LEU A 7 10.63 7.46 -0.48
N LEU A 8 9.30 7.46 -0.28
CA LEU A 8 8.69 7.49 1.05
C LEU A 8 9.22 6.33 1.91
N TYR A 9 9.18 5.09 1.43
CA TYR A 9 9.64 3.94 2.20
C TYR A 9 11.13 4.00 2.52
N ALA A 10 11.96 4.43 1.57
CA ALA A 10 13.39 4.61 1.80
C ALA A 10 13.66 5.62 2.92
N VAL A 11 12.90 6.74 2.94
CA VAL A 11 13.00 7.77 3.98
C VAL A 11 12.43 7.27 5.31
N GLU A 12 11.28 6.61 5.31
CA GLU A 12 10.64 6.06 6.51
C GLU A 12 11.52 5.02 7.21
N GLY A 13 12.22 4.16 6.46
CA GLY A 13 13.20 3.24 7.04
C GLY A 13 14.30 3.94 7.86
N LYS A 14 14.66 5.17 7.49
CA LYS A 14 15.61 5.99 8.25
C LYS A 14 14.93 6.71 9.43
N ILE A 15 13.73 7.26 9.21
CA ILE A 15 12.98 8.02 10.22
C ILE A 15 12.52 7.13 11.38
N TYR A 16 12.14 5.88 11.13
CA TYR A 16 11.71 4.95 12.18
C TYR A 16 12.78 4.53 13.18
N ARG A 17 14.02 4.97 12.99
CA ARG A 17 15.09 4.88 13.99
C ARG A 17 14.89 5.85 15.16
N PHE A 18 14.18 6.96 14.96
CA PHE A 18 14.00 8.01 15.96
C PHE A 18 12.57 8.55 16.07
N VAL A 19 11.65 8.16 15.17
CA VAL A 19 10.22 8.48 15.24
C VAL A 19 9.41 7.21 15.41
N SER A 20 8.42 7.22 16.31
CA SER A 20 7.52 6.08 16.50
C SER A 20 6.52 5.96 15.32
N ILE A 21 6.08 4.73 15.02
CA ILE A 21 5.07 4.50 13.97
C ILE A 21 3.78 5.30 14.25
N PRO A 22 3.18 5.28 15.47
CA PRO A 22 1.99 6.08 15.75
C PRO A 22 2.21 7.58 15.55
N THR A 23 3.37 8.12 15.95
CA THR A 23 3.70 9.54 15.70
C THR A 23 3.72 9.83 14.21
N ASN A 24 4.36 8.98 13.41
CA ASN A 24 4.40 9.15 11.95
C ASN A 24 3.00 9.09 11.33
N PHE A 25 2.11 8.22 11.84
CA PHE A 25 0.73 8.12 11.35
C PHE A 25 -0.06 9.41 11.56
N LEU A 26 0.11 10.07 12.71
CA LEU A 26 -0.55 11.35 12.97
C LEU A 26 -0.06 12.45 12.01
N VAL A 27 1.25 12.49 11.74
CA VAL A 27 1.83 13.43 10.76
C VAL A 27 1.33 13.13 9.35
N PHE A 28 1.25 11.85 8.97
CA PHE A 28 0.72 11.42 7.68
C PHE A 28 -0.76 11.75 7.53
N ALA A 29 -1.57 11.55 8.57
CA ALA A 29 -2.98 11.94 8.61
C ALA A 29 -3.16 13.46 8.42
N ALA A 30 -2.38 14.27 9.13
CA ALA A 30 -2.39 15.73 8.96
C ALA A 30 -2.02 16.14 7.52
N SER A 31 -1.02 15.48 6.93
CA SER A 31 -0.58 15.71 5.54
C SER A 31 -1.67 15.33 4.53
N ASN A 32 -2.43 14.26 4.78
CA ASN A 32 -3.57 13.86 3.95
C ASN A 32 -4.74 14.84 4.05
N VAL A 33 -5.06 15.34 5.25
CA VAL A 33 -6.07 16.39 5.42
C VAL A 33 -5.68 17.65 4.66
N PHE A 34 -4.42 18.08 4.79
CA PHE A 34 -3.90 19.21 4.03
C PHE A 34 -4.00 18.98 2.52
N SER A 35 -3.60 17.81 2.04
CA SER A 35 -3.71 17.44 0.62
C SER A 35 -5.17 17.45 0.13
N ALA A 36 -6.12 16.98 0.93
CA ALA A 36 -7.55 17.03 0.60
C ALA A 36 -8.06 18.47 0.46
N VAL A 37 -7.62 19.39 1.32
CA VAL A 37 -7.94 20.83 1.19
C VAL A 37 -7.36 21.42 -0.09
N LEU A 38 -6.11 21.09 -0.44
CA LEU A 38 -5.51 21.54 -1.70
C LEU A 38 -6.29 21.02 -2.92
N LEU A 39 -6.69 19.75 -2.91
CA LEU A 39 -7.52 19.17 -3.97
C LEU A 39 -8.86 19.90 -4.10
N ALA A 40 -9.53 20.17 -2.98
CA ALA A 40 -10.79 20.89 -2.98
C ALA A 40 -10.64 22.32 -3.51
N TYR A 41 -9.59 23.03 -3.10
CA TYR A 41 -9.38 24.42 -3.47
C TYR A 41 -8.92 24.59 -4.93
N PHE A 42 -7.87 23.89 -5.33
CA PHE A 42 -7.23 24.06 -6.65
C PHE A 42 -7.93 23.27 -7.75
N PHE A 43 -8.42 22.07 -7.46
CA PHE A 43 -9.05 21.19 -8.45
C PHE A 43 -10.58 21.18 -8.39
N LYS A 44 -11.17 21.99 -7.49
CA LYS A 44 -12.63 22.13 -7.33
C LYS A 44 -13.33 20.79 -7.05
N MET A 45 -12.65 19.88 -6.34
CA MET A 45 -13.20 18.59 -5.90
C MET A 45 -13.80 18.74 -4.50
N PRO A 46 -15.12 18.96 -4.34
CA PRO A 46 -15.71 19.25 -3.04
C PRO A 46 -15.52 18.08 -2.07
N ILE A 47 -15.31 18.40 -0.80
CA ILE A 47 -15.29 17.41 0.29
C ILE A 47 -16.75 17.04 0.57
N ASP A 48 -17.18 15.88 0.08
CA ASP A 48 -18.54 15.36 0.26
C ASP A 48 -18.55 14.08 1.10
N PHE A 49 -19.25 14.13 2.23
CA PHE A 49 -19.43 13.00 3.13
C PHE A 49 -20.74 12.23 2.88
N SER A 50 -21.60 12.70 1.97
CA SER A 50 -22.86 12.04 1.64
C SER A 50 -22.71 10.55 1.31
N PRO A 51 -21.65 10.08 0.60
CA PRO A 51 -21.51 8.66 0.29
C PRO A 51 -21.33 7.75 1.51
N TYR A 52 -20.85 8.28 2.63
CA TYR A 52 -20.67 7.54 3.88
C TYR A 52 -21.97 7.43 4.69
N VAL A 53 -22.99 8.25 4.39
CA VAL A 53 -24.22 8.36 5.19
C VAL A 53 -25.44 7.87 4.41
N SER A 54 -25.65 8.40 3.21
CA SER A 54 -26.90 8.24 2.47
C SER A 54 -26.82 7.25 1.31
N HIS A 55 -25.63 6.94 0.79
CA HIS A 55 -25.51 6.08 -0.39
C HIS A 55 -25.88 4.61 -0.08
N PRO A 56 -26.58 3.90 -0.99
CA PRO A 56 -26.97 2.50 -0.77
C PRO A 56 -25.78 1.56 -0.47
N GLN A 57 -24.60 1.89 -1.01
CA GLN A 57 -23.36 1.13 -0.80
C GLN A 57 -22.44 1.73 0.29
N ARG A 58 -22.96 2.56 1.19
CA ARG A 58 -22.17 3.21 2.27
C ARG A 58 -21.33 2.23 3.09
N LEU A 59 -21.77 0.98 3.24
CA LEU A 59 -20.98 -0.05 3.94
C LEU A 59 -19.64 -0.30 3.25
N LEU A 60 -19.60 -0.33 1.92
CA LEU A 60 -18.35 -0.47 1.17
C LEU A 60 -17.41 0.71 1.44
N ALA A 61 -17.95 1.94 1.50
CA ALA A 61 -17.16 3.13 1.84
C ALA A 61 -16.55 3.01 3.25
N TRP A 62 -17.33 2.55 4.24
CA TRP A 62 -16.83 2.34 5.60
C TRP A 62 -15.80 1.20 5.70
N LEU A 63 -15.92 0.15 4.89
CA LEU A 63 -14.98 -0.97 4.87
C LEU A 63 -13.58 -0.58 4.36
N VAL A 64 -13.44 0.49 3.57
CA VAL A 64 -12.13 0.98 3.12
C VAL A 64 -11.23 1.32 4.31
N LEU A 65 -11.80 1.91 5.38
CA LEU A 65 -11.03 2.38 6.54
C LEU A 65 -10.31 1.25 7.28
N PRO A 66 -10.98 0.19 7.80
CA PRO A 66 -10.30 -0.88 8.52
C PRO A 66 -9.31 -1.64 7.64
N PHE A 67 -9.62 -1.91 6.36
CA PHE A 67 -8.69 -2.60 5.47
C PHE A 67 -7.44 -1.76 5.17
N ALA A 68 -7.60 -0.46 4.92
CA ALA A 68 -6.48 0.46 4.76
C ALA A 68 -5.64 0.52 6.03
N MET A 69 -6.26 0.63 7.21
CA MET A 69 -5.55 0.66 8.50
C MET A 69 -4.73 -0.61 8.74
N ILE A 70 -5.33 -1.79 8.53
CA ILE A 70 -4.65 -3.08 8.71
C ILE A 70 -3.44 -3.18 7.77
N GLY A 71 -3.64 -2.89 6.48
CA GLY A 71 -2.56 -2.91 5.49
C GLY A 71 -1.43 -1.95 5.83
N THR A 72 -1.79 -0.72 6.22
CA THR A 72 -0.84 0.34 6.60
C THR A 72 -0.03 -0.07 7.84
N ILE A 73 -0.68 -0.58 8.89
CA ILE A 73 -0.01 -1.06 10.10
C ILE A 73 1.03 -2.13 9.76
N PHE A 74 0.65 -3.16 8.99
CA PHE A 74 1.58 -4.23 8.63
C PHE A 74 2.74 -3.72 7.75
N LEU A 75 2.45 -2.86 6.78
CA LEU A 75 3.48 -2.25 5.93
C LEU A 75 4.52 -1.50 6.76
N HIS A 76 4.10 -0.58 7.63
CA HIS A 76 5.04 0.21 8.42
C HIS A 76 5.77 -0.62 9.48
N LEU A 77 5.13 -1.67 10.03
CA LEU A 77 5.82 -2.65 10.88
C LEU A 77 6.90 -3.40 10.10
N THR A 78 6.63 -3.79 8.85
CA THR A 78 7.64 -4.43 7.98
C THR A 78 8.78 -3.47 7.64
N ILE A 79 8.48 -2.22 7.32
CA ILE A 79 9.50 -1.19 7.03
C ILE A 79 10.41 -0.98 8.25
N LYS A 80 9.83 -0.88 9.45
CA LYS A 80 10.57 -0.67 10.70
C LYS A 80 11.39 -1.88 11.12
N ASN A 81 10.80 -3.07 11.11
CA ASN A 81 11.38 -4.26 11.73
C ASN A 81 12.17 -5.14 10.76
N VAL A 82 11.97 -4.99 9.45
CA VAL A 82 12.63 -5.81 8.42
C VAL A 82 13.44 -4.93 7.48
N SER A 83 12.79 -4.26 6.53
CA SER A 83 13.41 -3.22 5.70
C SER A 83 12.36 -2.53 4.82
N PRO A 84 12.65 -1.32 4.30
CA PRO A 84 11.86 -0.67 3.25
C PRO A 84 11.66 -1.54 2.00
N SER A 85 12.69 -2.28 1.60
CA SER A 85 12.65 -3.14 0.41
C SER A 85 11.60 -4.23 0.56
N TYR A 86 11.58 -4.92 1.71
CA TYR A 86 10.57 -5.96 1.98
C TYR A 86 9.16 -5.38 2.06
N GLY A 87 8.98 -4.17 2.60
CA GLY A 87 7.70 -3.46 2.57
C GLY A 87 7.20 -3.25 1.13
N ALA A 88 8.05 -2.69 0.27
CA ALA A 88 7.75 -2.46 -1.14
C ALA A 88 7.45 -3.77 -1.93
N LEU A 89 8.20 -4.84 -1.67
CA LEU A 89 7.96 -6.14 -2.30
C LEU A 89 6.61 -6.73 -1.87
N GLY A 90 6.25 -6.57 -0.60
CA GLY A 90 4.92 -6.96 -0.09
C GLY A 90 3.80 -6.26 -0.85
N GLU A 91 3.98 -4.99 -1.21
CA GLU A 91 2.97 -4.24 -1.95
C GLU A 91 2.77 -4.67 -3.40
N ILE A 92 3.81 -5.20 -4.04
CA ILE A 92 3.69 -5.68 -5.43
C ILE A 92 2.68 -6.83 -5.53
N SER A 93 2.42 -7.55 -4.43
CA SER A 93 1.40 -8.60 -4.37
C SER A 93 -0.03 -8.11 -4.69
N TYR A 94 -0.32 -6.81 -4.51
CA TYR A 94 -1.64 -6.24 -4.79
C TYR A 94 -2.03 -6.32 -6.27
N VAL A 95 -1.03 -6.38 -7.17
CA VAL A 95 -1.27 -6.57 -8.62
C VAL A 95 -2.08 -7.83 -8.90
N LEU A 96 -1.95 -8.85 -8.04
CA LEU A 96 -2.74 -10.08 -8.09
C LEU A 96 -3.98 -10.03 -7.22
N LEU A 97 -3.84 -9.52 -6.00
CA LEU A 97 -4.91 -9.59 -5.00
C LEU A 97 -6.05 -8.62 -5.32
N THR A 98 -5.77 -7.39 -5.77
CA THR A 98 -6.82 -6.42 -6.10
C THR A 98 -7.78 -6.95 -7.17
N PRO A 99 -7.31 -7.52 -8.29
CA PRO A 99 -8.19 -7.98 -9.36
C PRO A 99 -8.89 -9.29 -9.01
N LEU A 100 -8.25 -10.13 -8.18
CA LEU A 100 -8.91 -11.27 -7.54
C LEU A 100 -10.07 -10.84 -6.65
N PHE A 101 -9.86 -9.89 -5.74
CA PHE A 101 -10.93 -9.37 -4.89
C PHE A 101 -12.00 -8.64 -5.69
N ALA A 102 -11.63 -7.90 -6.73
CA ALA A 102 -12.59 -7.24 -7.61
C ALA A 102 -13.46 -8.24 -8.37
N TRP A 103 -12.89 -9.37 -8.78
CA TRP A 103 -13.64 -10.48 -9.36
C TRP A 103 -14.56 -11.15 -8.33
N LEU A 104 -14.05 -11.48 -7.14
CA LEU A 104 -14.82 -12.18 -6.09
C LEU A 104 -15.96 -11.34 -5.51
N LEU A 105 -15.72 -10.05 -5.23
CA LEU A 105 -16.66 -9.19 -4.50
C LEU A 105 -17.60 -8.43 -5.44
N PHE A 106 -17.15 -8.11 -6.65
CA PHE A 106 -17.90 -7.24 -7.58
C PHE A 106 -18.15 -7.89 -8.94
N GLY A 107 -17.72 -9.15 -9.16
CA GLY A 107 -17.92 -9.86 -10.42
C GLY A 107 -17.17 -9.27 -11.60
N GLN A 108 -16.13 -8.45 -11.36
CA GLN A 108 -15.40 -7.77 -12.44
C GLN A 108 -14.56 -8.79 -13.24
N LYS A 109 -14.74 -8.81 -14.56
CA LYS A 109 -14.05 -9.74 -15.49
C LYS A 109 -12.68 -9.23 -15.94
N GLN A 110 -11.91 -8.66 -15.01
CA GLN A 110 -10.58 -8.12 -15.30
C GLN A 110 -9.50 -9.22 -15.31
N LEU A 111 -9.75 -10.33 -14.60
CA LEU A 111 -8.90 -11.52 -14.64
C LEU A 111 -9.00 -12.21 -16.01
N ASN A 112 -8.02 -11.94 -16.87
CA ASN A 112 -7.87 -12.60 -18.16
C ASN A 112 -6.49 -13.28 -18.26
N GLN A 113 -6.29 -14.07 -19.32
CA GLN A 113 -5.06 -14.84 -19.51
C GLN A 113 -3.79 -13.96 -19.54
N ASN A 114 -3.84 -12.81 -20.22
CA ASN A 114 -2.70 -11.89 -20.29
C ASN A 114 -2.31 -11.35 -18.92
N MET A 115 -3.31 -11.03 -18.10
CA MET A 115 -3.12 -10.58 -16.75
C MET A 115 -2.46 -11.64 -15.87
N LEU A 116 -2.93 -12.90 -15.95
CA LEU A 116 -2.35 -14.01 -15.21
C LEU A 116 -0.89 -14.27 -15.61
N ILE A 117 -0.59 -14.17 -16.91
CA ILE A 117 0.79 -14.29 -17.42
C ILE A 117 1.66 -13.16 -16.85
N GLY A 118 1.21 -11.90 -16.94
CA GLY A 118 1.95 -10.76 -16.40
C GLY A 118 2.19 -10.89 -14.90
N ALA A 119 1.19 -11.33 -14.15
CA ALA A 119 1.32 -11.55 -12.73
C ALA A 119 2.27 -12.70 -12.38
N ALA A 120 2.30 -13.78 -13.17
CA ALA A 120 3.28 -14.84 -13.00
C ALA A 120 4.72 -14.33 -13.17
N PHE A 121 4.98 -13.48 -14.18
CA PHE A 121 6.29 -12.84 -14.35
C PHE A 121 6.67 -11.95 -13.16
N ILE A 122 5.72 -11.19 -12.62
CA ILE A 122 5.93 -10.38 -11.43
C ILE A 122 6.31 -11.25 -10.23
N LEU A 123 5.56 -12.34 -9.98
CA LEU A 123 5.87 -13.27 -8.89
C LEU A 123 7.24 -13.93 -9.05
N ILE A 124 7.62 -14.31 -10.27
CA ILE A 124 8.95 -14.86 -10.57
C ILE A 124 10.04 -13.83 -10.27
N GLY A 125 9.85 -12.57 -10.68
CA GLY A 125 10.77 -11.48 -10.36
C GLY A 125 10.89 -11.24 -8.85
N LEU A 126 9.76 -11.22 -8.13
CA LEU A 126 9.73 -11.11 -6.67
C LEU A 126 10.49 -12.26 -6.00
N TYR A 127 10.28 -13.50 -6.46
CA TYR A 127 10.98 -14.66 -5.96
C TYR A 127 12.50 -14.48 -6.07
N PHE A 128 13.02 -14.07 -7.24
CA PHE A 128 14.46 -13.85 -7.41
C PHE A 128 15.04 -12.75 -6.51
N VAL A 129 14.29 -11.66 -6.33
CA VAL A 129 14.73 -10.57 -5.44
C VAL A 129 14.79 -11.05 -4.00
N ILE A 130 13.75 -11.73 -3.53
CA ILE A 130 13.68 -12.25 -2.15
C ILE A 130 14.74 -13.32 -1.92
N SER A 131 14.88 -14.29 -2.81
CA SER A 131 15.88 -15.36 -2.69
C SER A 131 17.31 -14.81 -2.70
N GLY A 132 17.58 -13.81 -3.54
CA GLY A 132 18.88 -13.14 -3.60
C GLY A 132 19.20 -12.37 -2.32
N GLN A 133 18.22 -11.71 -1.70
CA GLN A 133 18.39 -11.03 -0.41
C GLN A 133 18.57 -12.02 0.74
N ALA A 134 17.75 -13.06 0.81
CA ALA A 134 17.86 -14.11 1.83
C ALA A 134 19.24 -14.79 1.80
N HIS A 135 19.78 -15.06 0.61
CA HIS A 135 21.12 -15.62 0.47
C HIS A 135 22.20 -14.69 1.02
N LYS A 136 22.13 -13.38 0.75
CA LYS A 136 23.08 -12.39 1.30
C LYS A 136 23.02 -12.30 2.83
N SER A 137 21.82 -12.34 3.41
CA SER A 137 21.63 -12.31 4.86
C SER A 137 22.08 -13.58 5.59
N ALA A 138 22.21 -14.71 4.88
CA ALA A 138 22.67 -15.98 5.44
C ALA A 138 24.20 -16.16 5.43
N LEU A 139 24.94 -15.26 4.76
CA LEU A 139 26.40 -15.31 4.73
C LEU A 139 26.98 -14.67 6.02
N PRO A 140 27.88 -15.37 6.75
CA PRO A 140 28.52 -14.78 7.92
C PRO A 140 29.40 -13.59 7.51
N GLY A 141 29.10 -12.39 8.04
CA GLY A 141 29.94 -11.19 7.89
C GLY A 141 29.38 -10.05 7.03
N ALA A 142 28.11 -10.12 6.62
CA ALA A 142 27.39 -8.98 6.00
C ALA A 142 26.73 -8.07 7.06
#